data_AF-A0A6A5S607-F1
#
_entry.id   AF-A0A6A5S607-F1
#
_cell.length_a   1.000
_cell.length_b   1.000
_cell.length_c   1.000
_cell.angle_alpha   90.00
_cell.angle_beta   90.00
_cell.angle_gamma   90.00
#
_symmetry.space_group_name_H-M   'P 1'
#
loop_
_entity.id
_entity.type
_entity.pdbx_description
1 polymer ?
#
loop_
_entity_poly.entity_id
_entity_poly.type
_entity_poly.pdbx_seq_one_letter_code
_entity_poly.pdbx_strand_id
1 'polypeptide(L)' 'CSAYGWCGTSEGHCGAGCLFDFGLCSMPSKISPDGTCGTVQNNNGWICPGSGFGSTYGWCGNAADHCDGRCQTAYGTC' A
#
# COMPACT_ATOMS: atom_id res chain seq x y z
N CYS A 1 -8.58 -6.89 -6.29
CA CYS A 1 -9.88 -7.55 -6.59
C CYS A 1 -9.60 -8.76 -7.47
N SER A 2 -10.15 -9.94 -7.18
CA SER A 2 -9.91 -11.14 -7.99
C SER A 2 -10.56 -11.02 -9.38
N ALA A 3 -10.18 -11.91 -10.32
CA ALA A 3 -10.80 -11.99 -11.65
C ALA A 3 -12.33 -12.19 -11.61
N TYR A 4 -12.84 -12.69 -10.48
CA TYR A 4 -14.25 -13.02 -10.26
C TYR A 4 -15.01 -11.92 -9.52
N GLY A 5 -14.40 -10.74 -9.29
CA GLY A 5 -15.06 -9.61 -8.65
C GLY A 5 -15.15 -9.71 -7.12
N TRP A 6 -14.29 -10.52 -6.49
CA TRP A 6 -14.27 -10.67 -5.03
C TRP A 6 -13.08 -9.95 -4.40
N CYS A 7 -13.31 -9.35 -3.24
CA CYS A 7 -12.26 -8.72 -2.43
C CYS A 7 -11.63 -9.75 -1.49
N GLY A 8 -10.30 -9.73 -1.40
CA GLY A 8 -9.52 -10.57 -0.50
C GLY A 8 -8.03 -10.31 -0.65
N THR A 9 -7.24 -10.86 0.25
CA THR A 9 -5.79 -10.67 0.34
C THR A 9 -5.00 -11.97 0.16
N SER A 10 -5.65 -13.04 -0.29
CA SER A 10 -4.98 -14.31 -0.60
C SER A 10 -4.44 -14.31 -2.04
N GLU A 11 -3.59 -15.29 -2.36
CA GLU A 11 -3.03 -15.45 -3.71
C GLU A 11 -4.12 -15.58 -4.78
N GLY A 12 -5.26 -16.22 -4.48
CA GLY A 12 -6.40 -16.28 -5.39
C GLY A 12 -7.06 -14.93 -5.68
N HIS A 13 -6.76 -13.89 -4.89
CA HIS A 13 -7.29 -12.53 -5.06
C HIS A 13 -6.26 -11.55 -5.62
N CYS A 14 -5.00 -11.69 -5.20
CA CYS A 14 -3.91 -10.78 -5.55
C CYS A 14 -2.93 -11.39 -6.55
N GLY A 15 -3.09 -12.64 -6.96
CA GLY A 15 -2.24 -13.34 -7.92
C GLY A 15 -2.76 -13.24 -9.36
N ALA A 16 -2.62 -14.33 -10.11
CA ALA A 16 -3.00 -14.38 -11.52
C ALA A 16 -4.49 -14.02 -11.74
N GLY A 17 -4.74 -13.08 -12.66
CA GLY A 17 -6.09 -12.61 -12.97
C GLY A 17 -6.64 -11.55 -12.02
N CYS A 18 -5.86 -11.06 -11.06
CA CYS A 18 -6.26 -9.88 -10.29
C CYS A 18 -6.52 -8.66 -11.21
N LEU A 19 -7.54 -7.89 -10.86
CA LEU A 19 -7.95 -6.67 -11.57
C LEU A 19 -7.21 -5.46 -10.97
N PHE A 20 -6.19 -4.97 -11.67
CA PHE A 20 -5.28 -3.91 -11.21
C PHE A 20 -5.97 -2.54 -11.06
N ASP A 21 -7.01 -2.27 -11.86
CA ASP A 21 -7.84 -1.06 -11.71
C ASP A 21 -8.65 -1.04 -10.40
N PHE A 22 -8.80 -2.20 -9.75
CA PHE A 22 -9.65 -2.39 -8.57
C PHE A 22 -8.87 -2.94 -7.36
N GLY A 23 -7.57 -2.68 -7.31
CA GLY A 23 -6.71 -2.99 -6.18
C GLY A 23 -5.35 -3.55 -6.60
N LEU A 24 -4.58 -4.01 -5.63
CA LEU A 24 -3.24 -4.51 -5.91
C LEU A 24 -3.23 -5.98 -6.30
N CYS A 25 -2.51 -6.24 -7.38
CA CYS A 25 -2.26 -7.56 -7.95
C CYS A 25 -0.88 -8.10 -7.61
N SER A 26 -0.42 -7.72 -6.43
CA SER A 26 0.73 -8.27 -5.74
C SER A 26 0.29 -8.56 -4.32
N MET A 27 0.77 -9.64 -3.71
CA MET A 27 0.54 -9.94 -2.29
C MET A 27 1.39 -8.95 -1.48
N PRO A 28 0.84 -7.83 -0.98
CA PRO A 28 1.67 -6.85 -0.30
C PRO A 28 1.90 -7.40 1.10
N SER A 29 3.14 -7.77 1.41
CA SER A 29 3.50 -8.12 2.77
C SER A 29 3.48 -6.83 3.62
N LYS A 30 2.86 -6.88 4.80
CA LYS A 30 2.72 -5.75 5.74
C LYS A 30 1.85 -4.58 5.26
N ILE A 31 0.62 -4.83 4.84
CA ILE A 31 -0.39 -3.77 4.64
C ILE A 31 -0.66 -3.05 5.96
N SER A 32 -0.59 -1.71 5.95
CA SER A 32 -0.96 -0.89 7.10
C SER A 32 -2.42 -1.14 7.54
N PRO A 33 -2.67 -1.44 8.83
CA PRO A 33 -4.03 -1.60 9.35
C PRO A 33 -4.72 -0.27 9.70
N ASP A 34 -3.96 0.81 9.90
CA ASP A 34 -4.41 2.06 10.51
C ASP A 34 -3.95 3.32 9.75
N GLY A 35 -3.33 3.15 8.58
CA GLY A 35 -2.80 4.26 7.78
C GLY A 35 -1.39 4.69 8.19
N THR A 36 -0.73 3.98 9.09
CA THR A 36 0.69 4.20 9.40
C THR A 36 1.62 3.44 8.44
N CYS A 37 2.81 3.95 8.16
CA CYS A 37 3.77 3.29 7.28
C CYS A 37 5.23 3.52 7.67
N GLY A 38 6.13 2.79 7.01
CA GLY A 38 7.57 2.89 7.22
C GLY A 38 8.01 2.34 8.57
N THR A 39 9.22 2.73 8.96
CA THR A 39 9.84 2.36 10.25
C THR A 39 9.81 3.49 11.27
N VAL A 40 9.32 4.66 10.86
CA VAL A 40 9.07 5.80 11.75
C VAL A 40 8.05 5.42 12.81
N GLN A 41 8.15 5.99 14.00
CA GLN A 41 7.18 5.80 15.10
C GLN A 41 6.88 4.32 15.49
N ASN A 42 7.80 3.39 15.21
CA ASN A 42 7.62 1.95 15.42
C ASN A 42 6.48 1.32 14.59
N ASN A 43 6.21 1.86 13.40
CA ASN A 43 5.20 1.37 12.47
C ASN A 43 5.54 0.00 11.81
N ASN A 44 6.44 -0.80 12.39
CA ASN A 44 6.76 -2.17 11.97
C ASN A 44 7.11 -2.38 10.48
N GLY A 45 7.45 -1.32 9.73
CA GLY A 45 7.65 -1.41 8.29
C GLY A 45 6.36 -1.65 7.52
N TRP A 46 5.21 -1.16 8.02
CA TRP A 46 3.95 -1.18 7.28
C TRP A 46 4.11 -0.43 5.95
N ILE A 47 3.47 -0.93 4.92
CA ILE A 47 3.37 -0.31 3.61
C ILE A 47 1.97 0.26 3.42
N CYS A 48 1.81 1.19 2.47
CA CYS A 48 0.52 1.72 2.03
C CYS A 48 0.10 1.18 0.64
N PRO A 49 -0.25 -0.11 0.55
CA PRO A 49 -0.56 -0.77 -0.70
C PRO A 49 -1.92 -0.28 -1.20
N GLY A 50 -1.94 0.30 -2.41
CA GLY A 50 -3.15 0.72 -3.11
C GLY A 50 -3.50 2.18 -2.91
N SER A 51 -2.99 2.83 -1.85
CA SER A 51 -2.90 4.30 -1.87
C SER A 51 -1.79 4.70 -2.82
N GLY A 52 -0.67 3.99 -2.78
CA GLY A 52 0.52 4.38 -3.52
C GLY A 52 1.12 5.67 -2.98
N PHE A 53 1.07 5.88 -1.65
CA PHE A 53 1.63 7.06 -1.03
C PHE A 53 2.03 6.79 0.42
N GLY A 54 3.27 7.11 0.80
CA GLY A 54 3.78 6.98 2.16
C GLY A 54 4.77 8.09 2.50
N SER A 55 4.46 8.91 3.50
CA SER A 55 5.29 10.05 3.89
C SER A 55 6.46 9.66 4.80
N THR A 56 7.48 10.52 4.86
CA THR A 56 8.60 10.39 5.79
C THR A 56 8.19 10.46 7.25
N TYR A 57 6.97 10.92 7.53
CA TYR A 57 6.39 11.00 8.87
C TYR A 57 5.72 9.69 9.31
N GLY A 58 5.65 8.69 8.42
CA GLY A 58 5.10 7.38 8.72
C GLY A 58 3.58 7.32 8.60
N TRP A 59 3.02 8.07 7.66
CA TRP A 59 1.60 8.09 7.37
C TRP A 59 1.32 7.90 5.88
N CYS A 60 0.28 7.14 5.60
CA CYS A 60 -0.30 6.93 4.27
C CYS A 60 -1.20 8.12 3.90
N GLY A 61 -1.05 8.67 2.69
CA GLY A 61 -1.90 9.76 2.23
C GLY A 61 -1.40 10.35 0.91
N ASN A 62 -2.27 10.93 0.10
CA ASN A 62 -1.96 11.40 -1.26
C ASN A 62 -1.73 12.93 -1.37
N ALA A 63 -1.60 13.62 -0.24
CA ALA A 63 -1.34 15.05 -0.24
C ALA A 63 0.09 15.35 -0.72
N ALA A 64 0.33 16.57 -1.18
CA ALA A 64 1.66 17.04 -1.61
C ALA A 64 2.76 16.69 -0.59
N ASP A 65 2.51 16.87 0.71
CA ASP A 65 3.45 16.54 1.79
C ASP A 65 3.86 15.05 1.86
N HIS A 66 3.10 14.18 1.21
CA HIS A 66 3.37 12.74 1.14
C HIS A 66 4.08 12.34 -0.16
N CYS A 67 4.08 13.19 -1.19
CA CYS A 67 4.58 12.89 -2.53
C CYS A 67 5.81 13.74 -2.91
N ASP A 68 5.84 15.02 -2.49
CA ASP A 68 6.83 16.01 -2.92
C ASP A 68 8.13 15.93 -2.10
N GLY A 69 8.95 14.93 -2.41
CA GLY A 69 10.32 14.77 -1.88
C GLY A 69 10.41 14.18 -0.47
N ARG A 70 9.26 13.94 0.17
CA ARG A 70 9.12 13.29 1.48
C ARG A 70 8.45 11.93 1.38
N CYS A 71 8.44 11.34 0.20
CA CYS A 71 7.84 10.03 -0.02
C CYS A 71 8.86 8.91 0.22
N GLN A 72 8.47 7.88 0.98
CA GLN A 72 9.30 6.68 1.19
C GLN A 72 8.93 5.61 0.16
N THR A 73 9.68 5.54 -0.95
CA THR A 73 9.45 4.59 -2.06
C THR A 73 9.48 3.11 -1.66
N ALA A 74 10.13 2.78 -0.54
CA ALA A 74 10.14 1.43 0.02
C ALA A 74 8.80 1.05 0.69
N TYR A 75 7.94 2.03 0.99
CA TYR A 75 6.70 1.83 1.75
C TYR A 75 5.44 2.42 1.08
N GLY A 76 5.59 3.07 -0.07
CA GLY A 76 4.49 3.61 -0.87
C GLY A 76 4.96 3.95 -2.28
N THR A 77 4.02 4.21 -3.17
CA THR A 77 4.31 4.79 -4.48
C THR A 77 4.57 6.29 -4.31
N CYS A 78 5.39 6.83 -5.20
CA CYS A 78 5.74 8.23 -5.35
C CYS A 78 5.81 8.42 -6.87
#